data_AF-A0A447TGX7-F1
#
_entry.id   AF-A0A447TGX7-F1
#
_cell.length_a   1.000
_cell.length_b   1.000
_cell.length_c   1.000
_cell.angle_alpha   90.00
_cell.angle_beta   90.00
_cell.angle_gamma   90.00
#
_symmetry.space_group_name_H-M   'P 1'
#
loop_
_entity.id
_entity.type
_entity.pdbx_description
1 polymer ?
#
loop_
_entity_poly.entity_id
_entity_poly.type
_entity_poly.pdbx_seq_one_letter_code
_entity_poly.pdbx_strand_id
1 'polypeptide(L)'
;MLLADPLLLARERRLAGRLSRLITLTAAGAQCLQARMRLPEGRVAVIPHGNRVVAARPLPPPTPLRLLYFGFLYPGKGIEDLLQALALLKSDRPSLAGELRLTLAGGTAPDLAFGNRGGYLRQLRERAARLGVAEPLLDWRLNLSAAQIPELIQSHHALALPYRESRKLAWLGRMRGTSGALSWAAACGRGAISSDARAFAEEVSHGNGAVFPQGDCAALARSLKALLEQPDLAERWGEQAARLGRERAWPGWRAGFSSCSDPCPGRAGHERPVAAAGFAALPAAGAGGRNPAASPRALAWRDFLGVNAHFLWFAPEQYRRQMAMLKKLGLSWVRVDLHWDRHEPRENQWQLAPLDRLAADLQAQRLKSVFYLVGSAPFASSSSSLLPGPSDQFPPRSPQVFASRMALLAKRYPAVSAWQVWNEPNLPAYWRPLPSPDGYGKLLQATVPALRQAAPASRW
;
A
#
# COMPACT_ATOMS: atom_id res chain seq x y z
N MET A 1 0.32 -22.70 -4.57
CA MET A 1 0.11 -21.32 -5.08
C MET A 1 -1.27 -20.85 -4.64
N LEU A 2 -1.39 -20.23 -3.46
CA LEU A 2 -2.69 -19.86 -2.85
C LEU A 2 -3.56 -18.97 -3.75
N LEU A 3 -2.95 -18.06 -4.52
CA LEU A 3 -3.66 -17.11 -5.40
C LEU A 3 -4.25 -17.75 -6.68
N ALA A 4 -3.92 -19.02 -6.97
CA ALA A 4 -4.51 -19.82 -8.03
C ALA A 4 -5.37 -20.96 -7.48
N ASP A 5 -5.60 -21.03 -6.16
CA ASP A 5 -6.51 -22.01 -5.58
C ASP A 5 -7.96 -21.66 -5.99
N PRO A 6 -8.64 -22.53 -6.75
CA PRO A 6 -10.02 -22.28 -7.18
C PRO A 6 -10.98 -22.13 -5.99
N LEU A 7 -10.70 -22.75 -4.85
CA LEU A 7 -11.51 -22.62 -3.64
C LEU A 7 -11.34 -21.24 -2.99
N LEU A 8 -10.12 -20.70 -2.99
CA LEU A 8 -9.88 -19.32 -2.52
C LEU A 8 -10.61 -18.32 -3.42
N LEU A 9 -10.46 -18.43 -4.74
CA LEU A 9 -11.13 -17.54 -5.69
C LEU A 9 -12.66 -17.63 -5.57
N ALA A 10 -13.22 -18.82 -5.35
CA ALA A 10 -14.65 -18.99 -5.10
C ALA A 10 -15.11 -18.27 -3.83
N ARG A 11 -14.31 -18.29 -2.75
CA ARG A 11 -14.58 -17.55 -1.51
C ARG A 11 -14.47 -16.05 -1.71
N GLU A 12 -13.44 -15.58 -2.41
CA GLU A 12 -13.26 -14.16 -2.77
C GLU A 12 -14.45 -13.64 -3.59
N ARG A 13 -14.89 -14.41 -4.60
CA ARG A 13 -16.09 -14.09 -5.40
C ARG A 13 -17.35 -14.03 -4.55
N ARG A 14 -17.54 -14.99 -3.63
CA ARG A 14 -18.68 -15.00 -2.71
C ARG A 14 -18.68 -13.78 -1.80
N LEU A 15 -17.52 -13.38 -1.29
CA LEU A 15 -17.37 -12.15 -0.50
C LEU A 15 -17.69 -10.92 -1.35
N ALA A 16 -17.09 -10.81 -2.54
CA ALA A 16 -17.31 -9.70 -3.46
C ALA A 16 -18.78 -9.55 -3.88
N GLY A 17 -19.50 -10.65 -4.07
CA GLY A 17 -20.95 -10.66 -4.32
C GLY A 17 -21.79 -10.17 -3.14
N ARG A 18 -21.29 -10.28 -1.90
CA ARG A 18 -21.98 -9.82 -0.68
C ARG A 18 -21.72 -8.35 -0.36
N LEU A 19 -20.60 -7.78 -0.80
CA LEU A 19 -20.31 -6.36 -0.63
C LEU A 19 -21.37 -5.50 -1.34
N SER A 20 -21.61 -4.26 -0.92
CA SER A 20 -22.57 -3.39 -1.63
C SER A 20 -21.97 -2.78 -2.90
N ARG A 21 -20.70 -2.39 -2.81
CA ARG A 21 -19.92 -1.77 -3.88
C ARG A 21 -18.43 -2.05 -3.65
N LEU A 22 -17.67 -2.13 -4.72
CA LEU A 22 -16.20 -2.19 -4.71
C LEU A 22 -15.67 -0.90 -5.33
N ILE A 23 -14.60 -0.35 -4.78
CA ILE A 23 -14.02 0.90 -5.26
C ILE A 23 -12.60 0.61 -5.73
N THR A 24 -12.29 0.99 -6.96
CA THR A 24 -10.94 0.95 -7.53
C THR A 24 -10.46 2.35 -7.86
N LEU A 25 -9.15 2.52 -7.93
CA LEU A 25 -8.54 3.82 -8.23
C LEU A 25 -8.49 4.12 -9.73
N THR A 26 -8.73 3.12 -10.58
CA THR A 26 -8.59 3.19 -12.03
C THR A 26 -9.67 2.37 -12.72
N ALA A 27 -9.99 2.75 -13.96
CA ALA A 27 -10.91 2.05 -14.84
C ALA A 27 -10.33 0.69 -15.25
N ALA A 28 -9.05 0.61 -15.58
CA ALA A 28 -8.39 -0.68 -15.87
C ALA A 28 -8.45 -1.61 -14.66
N GLY A 29 -8.28 -1.07 -13.45
CA GLY A 29 -8.45 -1.81 -12.20
C GLY A 29 -9.89 -2.30 -12.00
N ALA A 30 -10.88 -1.45 -12.29
CA ALA A 30 -12.29 -1.81 -12.20
C ALA A 30 -12.65 -2.97 -13.13
N GLN A 31 -12.27 -2.87 -14.40
CA GLN A 31 -12.53 -3.90 -15.41
C GLN A 31 -11.88 -5.24 -15.03
N CYS A 32 -10.61 -5.21 -14.61
CA CYS A 32 -9.90 -6.41 -14.17
C CYS A 32 -10.59 -7.05 -12.95
N LEU A 33 -10.98 -6.25 -11.95
CA LEU A 33 -11.62 -6.74 -10.74
C LEU A 33 -13.01 -7.29 -11.04
N GLN A 34 -13.81 -6.59 -11.84
CA GLN A 34 -15.14 -7.01 -12.26
C GLN A 34 -15.10 -8.35 -12.99
N ALA A 35 -14.18 -8.49 -13.97
CA ALA A 35 -14.00 -9.72 -14.71
C ALA A 35 -13.52 -10.88 -13.81
N ARG A 36 -12.49 -10.66 -12.97
CA ARG A 36 -11.96 -11.69 -12.07
C ARG A 36 -13.02 -12.17 -11.08
N MET A 37 -13.79 -11.23 -10.53
CA MET A 37 -14.79 -11.50 -9.49
C MET A 37 -16.17 -11.87 -10.03
N ARG A 38 -16.38 -11.82 -11.36
CA ARG A 38 -17.68 -12.08 -12.03
C ARG A 38 -18.81 -11.23 -11.46
N LEU A 39 -18.54 -9.94 -11.31
CA LEU A 39 -19.51 -8.99 -10.77
C LEU A 39 -20.34 -8.36 -11.89
N PRO A 40 -21.65 -8.13 -11.67
CA PRO A 40 -22.46 -7.40 -12.63
C PRO A 40 -21.98 -5.94 -12.78
N GLU A 41 -22.39 -5.32 -13.88
CA GLU A 41 -22.08 -3.92 -14.17
C GLU A 41 -22.57 -2.97 -13.05
N GLY A 42 -21.85 -1.86 -12.85
CA GLY A 42 -22.15 -0.87 -11.79
C GLY A 42 -21.74 -1.28 -10.38
N ARG A 43 -21.27 -2.52 -10.15
CA ARG A 43 -20.80 -2.99 -8.83
C ARG A 43 -19.42 -2.49 -8.44
N VAL A 44 -18.62 -2.12 -9.43
CA VAL A 44 -17.28 -1.57 -9.23
C VAL A 44 -17.31 -0.10 -9.65
N ALA A 45 -17.09 0.80 -8.70
CA ALA A 45 -16.99 2.23 -8.95
C ALA A 45 -15.51 2.63 -9.05
N VAL A 46 -15.21 3.56 -9.94
CA VAL A 46 -13.89 4.15 -10.06
C VAL A 46 -13.88 5.45 -9.30
N ILE A 47 -13.07 5.54 -8.25
CA ILE A 47 -12.78 6.79 -7.57
C ILE A 47 -11.26 6.99 -7.64
N PRO A 48 -10.76 7.87 -8.53
CA PRO A 48 -9.34 8.11 -8.71
C PRO A 48 -8.64 8.52 -7.43
N HIS A 49 -7.32 8.39 -7.36
CA HIS A 49 -6.58 8.81 -6.18
C HIS A 49 -6.77 10.32 -5.94
N GLY A 50 -7.45 10.68 -4.84
CA GLY A 50 -7.68 12.08 -4.49
C GLY A 50 -6.39 12.77 -4.06
N ASN A 51 -6.34 14.09 -4.20
CA ASN A 51 -5.17 14.89 -3.85
C ASN A 51 -5.48 16.07 -2.92
N ARG A 52 -4.43 16.67 -2.37
CA ARG A 52 -4.54 17.91 -1.59
C ARG A 52 -4.64 19.10 -2.53
N VAL A 53 -5.37 20.12 -2.10
CA VAL A 53 -5.32 21.43 -2.74
C VAL A 53 -3.93 22.04 -2.50
N VAL A 54 -3.24 22.36 -3.59
CA VAL A 54 -1.94 23.05 -3.58
C VAL A 54 -2.11 24.34 -4.38
N ALA A 55 -1.62 25.45 -3.84
CA ALA A 55 -1.65 26.73 -4.55
C ALA A 55 -0.82 26.63 -5.84
N ALA A 56 -1.37 27.09 -6.96
CA ALA A 56 -0.68 27.06 -8.24
C ALA A 56 0.58 27.93 -8.20
N ARG A 57 1.66 27.45 -8.83
CA ARG A 57 2.88 28.22 -9.10
C ARG A 57 3.23 28.06 -10.59
N PRO A 58 3.72 29.13 -11.25
CA PRO A 58 4.17 29.04 -12.64
C PRO A 58 5.29 28.01 -12.78
N LEU A 59 5.53 27.55 -14.01
CA LEU A 59 6.72 26.76 -14.29
C LEU A 59 7.98 27.60 -14.03
N PRO A 60 9.10 26.96 -13.62
CA PRO A 60 10.39 27.65 -13.59
C PRO A 60 10.81 28.08 -15.02
N PRO A 61 11.86 28.90 -15.16
CA PRO A 61 12.41 29.22 -16.48
C PRO A 61 12.72 27.96 -17.30
N PRO A 62 12.49 27.98 -18.63
CA PRO A 62 12.51 26.79 -19.48
C PRO A 62 13.90 26.11 -19.52
N THR A 63 14.97 26.88 -19.34
CA THR A 63 16.34 26.39 -19.32
C THR A 63 17.01 26.72 -17.97
N PRO A 64 17.64 25.76 -17.29
CA PRO A 64 17.68 24.34 -17.65
C PRO A 64 16.33 23.64 -17.44
N LEU A 65 16.04 22.63 -18.26
CA LEU A 65 14.89 21.75 -18.06
C LEU A 65 15.10 20.91 -16.79
N ARG A 66 14.39 21.30 -15.73
CA ARG A 66 14.36 20.61 -14.43
C ARG A 66 13.35 19.47 -14.39
N LEU A 67 13.81 18.24 -14.19
CA LEU A 67 12.99 17.05 -14.00
C LEU A 67 13.13 16.49 -12.59
N LEU A 68 12.07 15.86 -12.10
CA LEU A 68 12.02 15.31 -10.75
C LEU A 68 11.66 13.83 -10.76
N TYR A 69 12.52 12.99 -10.21
CA TYR A 69 12.07 11.72 -9.66
C TYR A 69 11.63 11.96 -8.22
N PHE A 70 10.39 11.57 -7.86
CA PHE A 70 9.89 11.69 -6.49
C PHE A 70 9.33 10.36 -5.98
N GLY A 71 9.91 9.84 -4.90
CA GLY A 71 9.44 8.64 -4.21
C GLY A 71 10.54 7.91 -3.44
N PHE A 72 10.18 6.83 -2.76
CA PHE A 72 11.18 6.00 -2.08
C PHE A 72 12.24 5.45 -3.06
N LEU A 73 13.49 5.44 -2.60
CA LEU A 73 14.64 5.00 -3.38
C LEU A 73 14.94 3.54 -3.03
N TYR A 74 14.43 2.60 -3.84
CA TYR A 74 14.73 1.17 -3.70
C TYR A 74 14.66 0.46 -5.07
N PRO A 75 15.28 -0.74 -5.21
CA PRO A 75 15.29 -1.48 -6.47
C PRO A 75 13.89 -1.76 -7.04
N GLY A 76 13.75 -1.66 -8.36
CA GLY A 76 12.46 -1.85 -9.06
C GLY A 76 11.64 -0.57 -9.26
N LYS A 77 12.13 0.57 -8.75
CA LYS A 77 11.62 1.90 -9.11
C LYS A 77 12.12 2.41 -10.46
N GLY A 78 13.06 1.69 -11.08
CA GLY A 78 13.64 2.01 -12.38
C GLY A 78 14.52 3.27 -12.38
N ILE A 79 15.03 3.67 -11.22
CA ILE A 79 15.96 4.81 -11.12
C ILE A 79 17.22 4.52 -11.95
N GLU A 80 17.63 3.26 -12.01
CA GLU A 80 18.72 2.77 -12.85
C GLU A 80 18.46 2.99 -14.34
N ASP A 81 17.22 2.78 -14.79
CA ASP A 81 16.81 2.95 -16.18
C ASP A 81 16.81 4.46 -16.52
N LEU A 82 16.42 5.31 -15.58
CA LEU A 82 16.50 6.77 -15.73
C LEU A 82 17.95 7.27 -15.82
N LEU A 83 18.86 6.76 -14.97
CA LEU A 83 20.30 7.08 -15.10
C LEU A 83 20.87 6.61 -16.45
N GLN A 84 20.46 5.42 -16.92
CA GLN A 84 20.88 4.91 -18.22
C GLN A 84 20.34 5.74 -19.37
N ALA A 85 19.08 6.16 -19.31
CA ALA A 85 18.47 7.03 -20.32
C ALA A 85 19.15 8.40 -20.40
N LEU A 86 19.55 8.97 -19.26
CA LEU A 86 20.36 10.19 -19.23
C LEU A 86 21.73 9.99 -19.89
N ALA A 87 22.37 8.83 -19.68
CA ALA A 87 23.64 8.52 -20.31
C ALA A 87 23.50 8.38 -21.83
N LEU A 88 22.43 7.74 -22.29
CA LEU A 88 22.09 7.64 -23.72
C LEU A 88 21.85 9.03 -24.34
N LEU A 89 21.07 9.88 -23.67
CA LEU A 89 20.84 11.26 -24.11
C LEU A 89 22.15 12.06 -24.17
N LYS A 90 23.01 11.94 -23.15
CA LYS A 90 24.30 12.62 -23.11
C LYS A 90 25.24 12.15 -24.23
N SER A 91 25.22 10.86 -24.55
CA SER A 91 26.01 10.30 -25.64
C SER A 91 25.51 10.72 -27.02
N ASP A 92 24.18 10.79 -27.22
CA ASP A 92 23.56 11.17 -28.50
C ASP A 92 23.60 12.68 -28.74
N ARG A 93 23.31 13.49 -27.71
CA ARG A 93 23.18 14.95 -27.78
C ARG A 93 23.80 15.63 -26.55
N PRO A 94 25.14 15.76 -26.47
CA PRO A 94 25.83 16.33 -25.30
C PRO A 94 25.38 17.75 -24.94
N SER A 95 25.11 18.60 -25.93
CA SER A 95 24.64 19.98 -25.72
C SER A 95 23.27 20.03 -25.04
N LEU A 96 22.29 19.32 -25.58
CA LEU A 96 20.94 19.21 -25.00
C LEU A 96 20.97 18.58 -23.59
N ALA A 97 21.81 17.57 -23.38
CA ALA A 97 21.98 16.97 -22.06
C ALA A 97 22.53 17.97 -21.02
N GLY A 98 23.37 18.93 -21.46
CA GLY A 98 23.89 20.01 -20.61
C GLY A 98 22.81 20.97 -20.10
N GLU A 99 21.68 21.06 -20.78
CA GLU A 99 20.52 21.88 -20.42
C GLU A 99 19.51 21.14 -19.52
N LEU A 100 19.73 19.86 -19.20
CA LEU A 100 18.87 19.10 -18.32
C LEU A 100 19.41 19.07 -16.89
N ARG A 101 18.53 19.18 -15.91
CA ARG A 101 18.82 18.90 -14.50
C ARG A 101 17.81 17.89 -13.95
N LEU A 102 18.29 16.77 -13.42
CA LEU A 102 17.44 15.78 -12.76
C LEU A 102 17.65 15.85 -11.25
N THR A 103 16.57 16.04 -10.50
CA THR A 103 16.58 15.85 -9.04
C THR A 103 16.03 14.47 -8.70
N LEU A 104 16.79 13.68 -7.94
CA LEU A 104 16.32 12.45 -7.29
C LEU A 104 15.90 12.76 -5.86
N ALA A 105 14.60 12.68 -5.59
CA ALA A 105 14.01 13.09 -4.33
C ALA A 105 13.24 11.96 -3.63
N GLY A 106 13.51 11.77 -2.34
CA GLY A 106 12.70 10.89 -1.49
C GLY A 106 13.45 10.16 -0.38
N GLY A 107 12.73 9.27 0.30
CA GLY A 107 13.24 8.55 1.47
C GLY A 107 14.03 7.30 1.08
N THR A 108 15.09 7.04 1.85
CA THR A 108 15.86 5.79 1.85
C THR A 108 15.39 4.81 2.93
N ALA A 109 14.28 5.12 3.63
CA ALA A 109 13.75 4.33 4.73
C ALA A 109 13.57 2.82 4.43
N PRO A 110 13.23 2.37 3.20
CA PRO A 110 13.22 0.94 2.88
C PRO A 110 14.59 0.25 3.02
N ASP A 111 15.72 0.95 2.78
CA ASP A 111 17.07 0.42 3.01
C ASP A 111 17.35 0.21 4.51
N LEU A 112 16.70 0.98 5.38
CA LEU A 112 16.75 0.83 6.84
C LEU A 112 15.82 -0.28 7.35
N ALA A 113 14.72 -0.55 6.65
CA ALA A 113 13.70 -1.52 7.05
C ALA A 113 13.96 -2.96 6.56
N PHE A 114 14.57 -3.14 5.37
CA PHE A 114 14.65 -4.44 4.69
C PHE A 114 16.07 -5.02 4.53
N GLY A 115 17.03 -4.56 5.35
CA GLY A 115 18.23 -5.36 5.63
C GLY A 115 19.41 -5.18 4.66
N ASN A 116 19.65 -3.98 4.13
CA ASN A 116 20.98 -3.67 3.60
C ASN A 116 21.31 -2.18 3.85
N ARG A 117 21.94 -1.89 4.98
CA ARG A 117 22.27 -0.53 5.44
C ARG A 117 22.96 0.28 4.32
N GLY A 118 22.26 1.25 3.73
CA GLY A 118 22.85 2.29 2.85
C GLY A 118 23.39 1.81 1.49
N GLY A 119 23.14 0.57 1.09
CA GLY A 119 23.74 0.00 -0.13
C GLY A 119 23.18 0.58 -1.42
N TYR A 120 21.87 0.76 -1.51
CA TYR A 120 21.23 1.09 -2.79
C TYR A 120 21.50 2.53 -3.22
N LEU A 121 21.35 3.50 -2.33
CA LEU A 121 21.71 4.90 -2.63
C LEU A 121 23.19 5.02 -3.06
N ARG A 122 24.09 4.31 -2.38
CA ARG A 122 25.51 4.27 -2.75
C ARG A 122 25.71 3.68 -4.14
N GLN A 123 25.08 2.55 -4.44
CA GLN A 123 25.11 1.93 -5.78
C GLN A 123 24.58 2.85 -6.88
N LEU A 124 23.52 3.61 -6.60
CA LEU A 124 22.99 4.60 -7.56
C LEU A 124 23.99 5.73 -7.82
N ARG A 125 24.65 6.26 -6.77
CA ARG A 125 25.70 7.29 -6.91
C ARG A 125 26.90 6.77 -7.69
N GLU A 126 27.40 5.59 -7.36
CA GLU A 126 28.50 4.93 -8.11
C GLU A 126 28.12 4.70 -9.57
N ARG A 127 26.88 4.28 -9.83
CA ARG A 127 26.37 4.08 -11.18
C ARG A 127 26.27 5.40 -11.95
N ALA A 128 25.76 6.47 -11.33
CA ALA A 128 25.69 7.79 -11.95
C ALA A 128 27.09 8.32 -12.31
N ALA A 129 28.09 8.11 -11.42
CA ALA A 129 29.48 8.45 -11.68
C ALA A 129 30.06 7.65 -12.86
N ARG A 130 29.89 6.32 -12.89
CA ARG A 130 30.35 5.47 -14.00
C ARG A 130 29.71 5.83 -15.34
N LEU A 131 28.45 6.25 -15.32
CA LEU A 131 27.72 6.68 -16.51
C LEU A 131 28.03 8.13 -16.92
N GLY A 132 28.82 8.87 -16.14
CA GLY A 132 29.13 10.27 -16.39
C GLY A 132 27.92 11.21 -16.30
N VAL A 133 26.88 10.82 -15.56
CA VAL A 133 25.63 11.58 -15.37
C VAL A 133 25.41 12.01 -13.91
N ALA A 134 26.48 12.03 -13.13
CA ALA A 134 26.49 12.61 -11.79
C ALA A 134 26.37 14.15 -11.87
N GLU A 135 26.78 14.85 -10.80
CA GLU A 135 26.84 16.30 -10.81
C GLU A 135 27.68 16.83 -12.00
N PRO A 136 27.27 17.94 -12.64
CA PRO A 136 26.18 18.85 -12.27
C PRO A 136 24.79 18.49 -12.84
N LEU A 137 24.65 17.36 -13.54
CA LEU A 137 23.38 16.98 -14.20
C LEU A 137 22.35 16.42 -13.21
N LEU A 138 22.83 15.81 -12.12
CA LEU A 138 22.02 15.08 -11.13
C LEU A 138 22.16 15.67 -9.73
N ASP A 139 21.02 16.03 -9.13
CA ASP A 139 20.92 16.51 -7.75
C ASP A 139 20.21 15.49 -6.85
N TRP A 140 20.58 15.44 -5.57
CA TRP A 140 19.95 14.55 -4.58
C TRP A 140 19.21 15.34 -3.50
N ARG A 141 17.92 15.06 -3.29
CA ARG A 141 17.09 15.67 -2.23
C ARG A 141 16.50 14.60 -1.32
N LEU A 142 17.26 14.26 -0.28
CA LEU A 142 16.90 13.24 0.70
C LEU A 142 16.22 13.88 1.92
N ASN A 143 15.41 13.09 2.64
CA ASN A 143 14.78 13.50 3.92
C ASN A 143 13.81 14.69 3.82
N LEU A 144 12.95 14.70 2.80
CA LEU A 144 11.94 15.74 2.62
C LEU A 144 10.83 15.64 3.67
N SER A 145 10.53 16.75 4.33
CA SER A 145 9.31 16.86 5.12
C SER A 145 8.09 16.98 4.20
N ALA A 146 6.93 16.57 4.69
CA ALA A 146 5.68 16.64 3.92
C ALA A 146 5.33 18.08 3.47
N ALA A 147 5.79 19.10 4.21
CA ALA A 147 5.56 20.51 3.89
C ALA A 147 6.42 21.01 2.70
N GLN A 148 7.58 20.39 2.45
CA GLN A 148 8.49 20.78 1.36
C GLN A 148 8.14 20.13 0.02
N ILE A 149 7.30 19.09 0.02
CA ILE A 149 6.94 18.33 -1.19
C ILE A 149 6.34 19.23 -2.28
N PRO A 150 5.33 20.09 -1.99
CA PRO A 150 4.71 20.90 -3.05
C PRO A 150 5.71 21.87 -3.69
N GLU A 151 6.51 22.53 -2.87
CA GLU A 151 7.53 23.47 -3.32
C GLU A 151 8.59 22.79 -4.17
N LEU A 152 9.07 21.61 -3.76
CA LEU A 152 10.02 20.85 -4.54
C LEU A 152 9.43 20.43 -5.88
N ILE A 153 8.19 19.92 -5.92
CA ILE A 153 7.58 19.51 -7.18
C ILE A 153 7.38 20.73 -8.09
N GLN A 154 6.94 21.85 -7.53
CA GLN A 154 6.70 23.07 -8.30
C GLN A 154 7.98 23.76 -8.79
N SER A 155 9.15 23.48 -8.20
CA SER A 155 10.43 23.98 -8.72
C SER A 155 10.97 23.21 -9.93
N HIS A 156 10.23 22.21 -10.42
CA HIS A 156 10.53 21.39 -11.59
C HIS A 156 9.43 21.53 -12.66
N HIS A 157 9.74 21.13 -13.90
CA HIS A 157 8.81 21.17 -15.03
C HIS A 157 7.91 19.94 -15.07
N ALA A 158 8.49 18.76 -14.88
CA ALA A 158 7.78 17.50 -14.95
C ALA A 158 8.43 16.43 -14.04
N LEU A 159 7.66 15.41 -13.71
CA LEU A 159 8.18 14.22 -13.02
C LEU A 159 8.68 13.18 -14.02
N ALA A 160 9.66 12.38 -13.62
CA ALA A 160 10.13 11.20 -14.34
C ALA A 160 9.97 9.95 -13.45
N LEU A 161 9.04 9.06 -13.80
CA LEU A 161 8.62 7.91 -13.00
C LEU A 161 8.78 6.59 -13.77
N PRO A 162 10.02 6.06 -13.87
CA PRO A 162 10.39 4.94 -14.73
C PRO A 162 10.13 3.55 -14.11
N TYR A 163 9.03 3.39 -13.37
CA TYR A 163 8.84 2.24 -12.50
C TYR A 163 8.82 0.92 -13.27
N ARG A 164 9.21 -0.17 -12.58
CA ARG A 164 9.10 -1.52 -13.11
C ARG A 164 8.10 -2.33 -12.30
N GLU A 165 7.42 -3.25 -12.97
CA GLU A 165 6.73 -4.32 -12.30
C GLU A 165 7.75 -5.32 -11.75
N SER A 166 7.46 -5.86 -10.56
CA SER A 166 8.30 -6.89 -9.99
C SER A 166 8.20 -8.15 -10.83
N ARG A 167 9.32 -8.63 -11.37
CA ARG A 167 9.38 -9.93 -12.08
C ARG A 167 8.84 -11.08 -11.21
N LYS A 168 9.09 -11.01 -9.90
CA LYS A 168 8.57 -11.96 -8.90
C LYS A 168 7.07 -11.82 -8.64
N LEU A 169 6.42 -10.76 -9.09
CA LEU A 169 4.96 -10.61 -8.98
C LEU A 169 4.27 -10.70 -10.35
N ALA A 170 5.01 -10.58 -11.46
CA ALA A 170 4.46 -10.67 -12.81
C ALA A 170 3.74 -12.00 -13.07
N TRP A 171 4.22 -13.11 -12.48
CA TRP A 171 3.54 -14.41 -12.54
C TRP A 171 2.20 -14.46 -11.77
N LEU A 172 1.96 -13.52 -10.85
CA LEU A 172 0.68 -13.35 -10.15
C LEU A 172 -0.30 -12.46 -10.94
N GLY A 173 0.12 -11.93 -12.09
CA GLY A 173 -0.65 -11.03 -12.93
C GLY A 173 -0.07 -9.62 -12.99
N ARG A 174 -0.70 -8.76 -13.80
CA ARG A 174 -0.32 -7.35 -13.94
C ARG A 174 -0.81 -6.55 -12.74
N MET A 175 0.05 -5.70 -12.19
CA MET A 175 -0.36 -4.76 -11.14
C MET A 175 -1.24 -3.66 -11.76
N ARG A 176 -2.23 -3.17 -11.02
CA ARG A 176 -3.11 -2.07 -11.48
C ARG A 176 -3.16 -0.90 -10.48
N GLY A 177 -2.17 -0.81 -9.60
CA GLY A 177 -2.07 0.26 -8.60
C GLY A 177 -1.63 1.59 -9.22
N THR A 178 -2.05 2.70 -8.59
CA THR A 178 -1.62 4.06 -8.94
C THR A 178 -0.39 4.49 -8.12
N SER A 179 0.18 5.65 -8.44
CA SER A 179 1.30 6.23 -7.70
C SER A 179 0.87 7.49 -6.97
N GLY A 180 1.17 7.57 -5.67
CA GLY A 180 1.03 8.83 -4.92
C GLY A 180 1.85 9.97 -5.53
N ALA A 181 2.96 9.68 -6.22
CA ALA A 181 3.76 10.70 -6.91
C ALA A 181 3.02 11.35 -8.08
N LEU A 182 2.22 10.58 -8.84
CA LEU A 182 1.36 11.12 -9.91
C LEU A 182 0.23 11.97 -9.34
N SER A 183 -0.35 11.56 -8.21
CA SER A 183 -1.34 12.37 -7.48
C SER A 183 -0.76 13.71 -7.02
N TRP A 184 0.49 13.74 -6.58
CA TRP A 184 1.20 14.98 -6.24
C TRP A 184 1.52 15.84 -7.47
N ALA A 185 1.96 15.22 -8.57
CA ALA A 185 2.21 15.92 -9.84
C ALA A 185 0.95 16.67 -10.32
N ALA A 186 -0.21 15.97 -10.33
CA ALA A 186 -1.50 16.57 -10.65
C ALA A 186 -1.86 17.73 -9.70
N ALA A 187 -1.72 17.53 -8.39
CA ALA A 187 -1.98 18.58 -7.40
C ALA A 187 -1.13 19.83 -7.61
N CYS A 188 0.14 19.65 -7.97
CA CYS A 188 1.11 20.73 -8.19
C CYS A 188 1.04 21.33 -9.60
N GLY A 189 0.22 20.79 -10.51
CA GLY A 189 0.16 21.22 -11.90
C GLY A 189 1.45 20.94 -12.67
N ARG A 190 1.99 19.71 -12.53
CA ARG A 190 3.18 19.24 -13.24
C ARG A 190 2.87 17.97 -14.02
N GLY A 191 3.33 17.92 -15.26
CA GLY A 191 3.24 16.72 -16.10
C GLY A 191 4.15 15.59 -15.61
N ALA A 192 4.04 14.42 -16.24
CA ALA A 192 4.91 13.29 -15.93
C ALA A 192 5.32 12.48 -17.17
N ILE A 193 6.58 12.06 -17.23
CA ILE A 193 7.06 10.99 -18.09
C ILE A 193 7.05 9.71 -17.25
N SER A 194 6.22 8.73 -17.59
CA SER A 194 6.08 7.51 -16.80
C SER A 194 6.18 6.26 -17.64
N SER A 195 6.64 5.16 -17.06
CA SER A 195 6.59 3.87 -17.74
C SER A 195 5.14 3.37 -17.84
N ASP A 196 4.89 2.43 -18.76
CA ASP A 196 3.61 1.72 -18.90
C ASP A 196 3.35 0.68 -17.78
N ALA A 197 4.20 0.67 -16.74
CA ALA A 197 4.01 -0.19 -15.60
C ALA A 197 2.73 0.17 -14.83
N ARG A 198 2.04 -0.85 -14.32
CA ARG A 198 0.86 -0.71 -13.46
C ARG A 198 -0.32 -0.04 -14.18
N ALA A 199 -0.95 0.94 -13.55
CA ALA A 199 -1.98 1.80 -14.14
C ALA A 199 -1.47 3.22 -14.44
N PHE A 200 -0.14 3.41 -14.56
CA PHE A 200 0.44 4.73 -14.75
C PHE A 200 0.12 5.31 -16.12
N ALA A 201 0.03 4.47 -17.14
CA ALA A 201 -0.40 4.88 -18.47
C ALA A 201 -1.79 5.55 -18.45
N GLU A 202 -2.74 5.01 -17.67
CA GLU A 202 -4.08 5.59 -17.50
C GLU A 202 -4.02 6.93 -16.75
N GLU A 203 -3.19 7.04 -15.71
CA GLU A 203 -3.04 8.29 -14.96
C GLU A 203 -2.38 9.41 -15.79
N VAL A 204 -1.65 9.06 -16.85
CA VAL A 204 -0.93 10.00 -17.75
C VAL A 204 -1.61 10.13 -19.13
N SER A 205 -2.71 9.42 -19.38
CA SER A 205 -3.40 9.41 -20.69
C SER A 205 -4.27 10.64 -20.98
N HIS A 206 -4.27 11.64 -20.10
CA HIS A 206 -5.17 12.80 -20.19
C HIS A 206 -4.45 14.03 -20.79
N GLY A 207 -3.42 13.80 -21.60
CA GLY A 207 -2.55 14.86 -22.12
C GLY A 207 -1.67 15.51 -21.05
N ASN A 208 -1.54 14.89 -19.88
CA ASN A 208 -0.76 15.37 -18.73
C ASN A 208 0.64 14.76 -18.66
N GLY A 209 1.18 14.26 -19.78
CA GLY A 209 2.50 13.67 -19.83
C GLY A 209 2.75 12.74 -21.02
N ALA A 210 3.77 11.90 -20.88
CA ALA A 210 4.18 10.90 -21.86
C ALA A 210 4.38 9.53 -21.21
N VAL A 211 4.16 8.47 -21.98
CA VAL A 211 4.30 7.08 -21.54
C VAL A 211 5.34 6.36 -22.39
N PHE A 212 6.16 5.51 -21.77
CA PHE A 212 7.14 4.66 -22.46
C PHE A 212 7.12 3.22 -21.93
N PRO A 213 7.59 2.22 -22.71
CA PRO A 213 7.65 0.83 -22.24
C PRO A 213 8.61 0.67 -21.04
N GLN A 214 8.16 0.04 -19.96
CA GLN A 214 9.00 -0.16 -18.78
C GLN A 214 10.31 -0.91 -19.10
N GLY A 215 11.43 -0.40 -18.60
CA GLY A 215 12.76 -0.96 -18.87
C GLY A 215 13.37 -0.60 -20.23
N ASP A 216 12.64 0.09 -21.12
CA ASP A 216 13.20 0.64 -22.36
C ASP A 216 13.85 2.00 -22.09
N CYS A 217 15.17 1.95 -21.85
CA CYS A 217 15.97 3.15 -21.59
C CYS A 217 16.07 4.06 -22.83
N ALA A 218 16.00 3.51 -24.04
CA ALA A 218 16.08 4.29 -25.28
C ALA A 218 14.77 5.05 -25.52
N ALA A 219 13.62 4.42 -25.25
CA ALA A 219 12.33 5.11 -25.28
C ALA A 219 12.26 6.24 -24.25
N LEU A 220 12.72 5.98 -23.02
CA LEU A 220 12.84 7.04 -22.01
C LEU A 220 13.74 8.18 -22.48
N ALA A 221 14.92 7.89 -23.03
CA ALA A 221 15.82 8.91 -23.57
C ALA A 221 15.17 9.74 -24.68
N ARG A 222 14.39 9.11 -25.58
CA ARG A 222 13.61 9.82 -26.60
C ARG A 222 12.55 10.74 -26.00
N SER A 223 11.84 10.32 -24.94
CA SER A 223 10.88 11.19 -24.24
C SER A 223 11.56 12.38 -23.56
N LEU A 224 12.74 12.17 -22.95
CA LEU A 224 13.54 13.26 -22.37
C LEU A 224 14.00 14.25 -23.43
N LYS A 225 14.49 13.74 -24.57
CA LYS A 225 14.90 14.55 -25.72
C LYS A 225 13.74 15.38 -26.27
N ALA A 226 12.58 14.76 -26.49
CA ALA A 226 11.40 15.46 -27.01
C ALA A 226 10.98 16.63 -26.11
N LEU A 227 11.04 16.47 -24.78
CA LEU A 227 10.72 17.54 -23.84
C LEU A 227 11.78 18.66 -23.83
N LEU A 228 13.06 18.34 -24.08
CA LEU A 228 14.11 19.35 -24.25
C LEU A 228 13.95 20.13 -25.56
N GLU A 229 13.60 19.46 -26.65
CA GLU A 229 13.41 20.07 -27.97
C GLU A 229 12.10 20.88 -28.05
N GLN A 230 11.12 20.57 -27.21
CA GLN A 230 9.78 21.20 -27.17
C GLN A 230 9.39 21.52 -25.72
N PRO A 231 9.99 22.57 -25.10
CA PRO A 231 9.74 22.93 -23.70
C PRO A 231 8.28 23.33 -23.42
N ASP A 232 7.55 23.78 -24.44
CA ASP A 232 6.11 24.06 -24.43
C ASP A 232 5.24 22.82 -24.10
N LEU A 233 5.78 21.60 -24.27
CA LEU A 233 5.12 20.38 -23.77
C LEU A 233 4.94 20.42 -22.25
N ALA A 234 5.89 20.98 -21.50
CA ALA A 234 5.79 21.05 -20.04
C ALA A 234 4.60 21.91 -19.60
N GLU A 235 4.33 23.01 -20.33
CA GLU A 235 3.18 23.90 -20.10
C GLU A 235 1.88 23.16 -20.35
N ARG A 236 1.72 22.57 -21.56
CA ARG A 236 0.52 21.80 -21.92
C ARG A 236 0.23 20.67 -20.93
N TRP A 237 1.26 19.91 -20.57
CA TRP A 237 1.10 18.82 -19.61
C TRP A 237 0.77 19.34 -18.21
N GLY A 238 1.37 20.46 -17.80
CA GLY A 238 1.10 21.12 -16.52
C GLY A 238 -0.33 21.63 -16.40
N GLU A 239 -0.89 22.20 -17.47
CA GLU A 239 -2.29 22.66 -17.53
C GLU A 239 -3.27 21.49 -17.35
N GLN A 240 -3.08 20.40 -18.10
CA GLN A 240 -3.92 19.21 -17.96
C GLN A 240 -3.75 18.55 -16.59
N ALA A 241 -2.52 18.47 -16.08
CA ALA A 241 -2.24 17.98 -14.74
C ALA A 241 -2.96 18.84 -13.67
N ALA A 242 -2.95 20.16 -13.81
CA ALA A 242 -3.61 21.08 -12.88
C ALA A 242 -5.14 20.94 -12.94
N ARG A 243 -5.71 20.72 -14.13
CA ARG A 243 -7.13 20.42 -14.30
C ARG A 243 -7.52 19.14 -13.55
N LEU A 244 -6.82 18.04 -13.80
CA LEU A 244 -6.99 16.78 -13.04
C LEU A 244 -6.78 17.00 -11.54
N GLY A 245 -5.81 17.84 -11.19
CA GLY A 245 -5.52 18.29 -9.84
C GLY A 245 -6.75 18.80 -9.12
N ARG A 246 -7.44 19.79 -9.73
CA ARG A 246 -8.67 20.40 -9.20
C ARG A 246 -9.83 19.42 -9.14
N GLU A 247 -10.03 18.61 -10.18
CA GLU A 247 -11.12 17.62 -10.24
C GLU A 247 -10.98 16.55 -9.13
N ARG A 248 -9.74 16.20 -8.75
CA ARG A 248 -9.43 15.17 -7.75
C ARG A 248 -9.16 15.74 -6.35
N ALA A 249 -9.37 17.04 -6.13
CA ALA A 249 -9.14 17.68 -4.85
C ALA A 249 -10.05 17.11 -3.75
N TRP A 250 -9.46 16.77 -2.59
CA TRP A 250 -10.16 16.08 -1.49
C TRP A 250 -11.51 16.68 -1.05
N PRO A 251 -11.72 18.02 -1.01
CA PRO A 251 -13.02 18.58 -0.68
C PRO A 251 -14.14 18.15 -1.65
N GLY A 252 -13.87 18.15 -2.97
CA GLY A 252 -14.82 17.67 -3.98
C GLY A 252 -14.86 16.15 -4.10
N TRP A 253 -13.73 15.49 -3.89
CA TRP A 253 -13.58 14.03 -3.94
C TRP A 253 -14.46 13.28 -2.90
N ARG A 254 -14.71 13.88 -1.73
CA ARG A 254 -15.61 13.33 -0.70
C ARG A 254 -17.05 13.15 -1.18
N ALA A 255 -17.50 13.98 -2.12
CA ALA A 255 -18.83 13.84 -2.72
C ALA A 255 -18.94 12.54 -3.53
N GLY A 256 -17.86 12.11 -4.22
CA GLY A 256 -17.83 10.85 -4.97
C GLY A 256 -17.94 9.60 -4.08
N PHE A 257 -17.40 9.64 -2.85
CA PHE A 257 -17.65 8.58 -1.86
C PHE A 257 -19.09 8.58 -1.36
N SER A 258 -19.70 9.77 -1.22
CA SER A 258 -21.05 9.94 -0.71
C SER A 258 -22.13 9.52 -1.73
N SER A 259 -21.91 9.77 -3.02
CA SER A 259 -22.77 9.24 -4.10
C SER A 259 -22.60 7.73 -4.30
N CYS A 260 -21.52 7.15 -3.78
CA CYS A 260 -21.34 5.70 -3.78
C CYS A 260 -22.03 4.97 -2.62
N SER A 261 -22.51 5.69 -1.61
CA SER A 261 -23.29 5.12 -0.51
C SER A 261 -24.78 4.94 -0.84
N ASP A 262 -25.26 5.46 -1.97
CA ASP A 262 -26.65 5.26 -2.38
C ASP A 262 -26.90 3.78 -2.75
N PRO A 263 -28.00 3.19 -2.28
CA PRO A 263 -28.31 1.79 -2.56
C PRO A 263 -28.41 1.56 -4.07
N CYS A 264 -27.73 0.52 -4.57
CA CYS A 264 -27.85 0.14 -5.97
C CYS A 264 -29.32 -0.17 -6.31
N PRO A 265 -29.89 0.43 -7.37
CA PRO A 265 -31.19 0.02 -7.88
C PRO A 265 -31.05 -1.42 -8.39
N GLY A 266 -31.80 -2.35 -7.79
CA GLY A 266 -31.75 -3.78 -8.12
C GLY A 266 -31.79 -4.73 -6.91
N ARG A 267 -31.79 -4.23 -5.67
CA ARG A 267 -32.03 -5.04 -4.46
C ARG A 267 -33.46 -4.95 -3.92
N ALA A 268 -34.43 -4.56 -4.75
CA ALA A 268 -35.83 -4.76 -4.44
C ALA A 268 -36.23 -6.18 -4.89
N GLY A 269 -36.47 -7.06 -3.91
CA GLY A 269 -37.23 -8.29 -4.10
C GLY A 269 -36.44 -9.51 -4.54
N HIS A 270 -35.90 -10.28 -3.59
CA HIS A 270 -35.87 -11.75 -3.66
C HIS A 270 -35.90 -12.30 -2.23
N GLU A 271 -37.03 -12.08 -1.55
CA GLU A 271 -37.52 -13.09 -0.63
C GLU A 271 -38.23 -14.15 -1.46
N ARG A 272 -37.67 -15.36 -1.50
CA ARG A 272 -38.48 -16.56 -1.75
C ARG A 272 -38.19 -17.57 -0.65
N PRO A 273 -39.21 -18.05 0.07
CA PRO A 273 -39.08 -19.06 1.10
C PRO A 273 -38.86 -20.42 0.43
N VAL A 274 -37.94 -21.21 0.97
CA VAL A 274 -37.91 -22.65 0.66
C VAL A 274 -38.91 -23.32 1.59
N ALA A 275 -40.02 -23.79 1.03
CA ALA A 275 -40.94 -24.71 1.67
C ALA A 275 -40.77 -26.10 1.06
N ALA A 276 -40.58 -27.10 1.93
CA ALA A 276 -40.92 -28.52 1.75
C ALA A 276 -40.86 -29.14 3.17
N ALA A 277 -41.96 -29.13 3.94
CA ALA A 277 -43.08 -30.08 3.94
C ALA A 277 -42.72 -31.47 4.51
N GLY A 278 -43.30 -31.81 5.67
CA GLY A 278 -43.17 -33.14 6.31
C GLY A 278 -43.78 -33.29 7.72
N PHE A 279 -45.11 -33.11 7.82
CA PHE A 279 -46.10 -33.69 8.77
C PHE A 279 -45.97 -33.68 10.32
N ALA A 280 -46.99 -33.00 10.91
CA ALA A 280 -47.89 -33.38 12.03
C ALA A 280 -47.37 -33.56 13.48
N ALA A 281 -47.68 -32.58 14.34
CA ALA A 281 -48.67 -32.65 15.44
C ALA A 281 -48.39 -31.55 16.50
N LEU A 282 -49.38 -30.68 16.74
CA LEU A 282 -49.41 -29.69 17.83
C LEU A 282 -50.14 -30.31 19.05
N PRO A 283 -49.83 -29.86 20.27
CA PRO A 283 -50.66 -28.81 20.85
C PRO A 283 -49.89 -27.62 21.44
N ALA A 284 -50.68 -26.55 21.59
CA ALA A 284 -50.41 -25.20 22.05
C ALA A 284 -49.58 -25.06 23.35
N ALA A 285 -48.74 -24.02 23.39
CA ALA A 285 -48.82 -22.92 24.37
C ALA A 285 -47.63 -21.96 24.22
N GLY A 286 -47.88 -20.66 24.39
CA GLY A 286 -46.83 -19.68 24.68
C GLY A 286 -46.74 -18.53 23.69
N ALA A 287 -47.56 -17.50 23.91
CA ALA A 287 -47.33 -16.18 23.34
C ALA A 287 -45.94 -15.67 23.75
N GLY A 288 -45.04 -15.52 22.78
CA GLY A 288 -43.72 -14.92 22.94
C GLY A 288 -43.48 -13.92 21.82
N GLY A 289 -43.33 -12.65 22.18
CA GLY A 289 -43.33 -11.51 21.28
C GLY A 289 -42.37 -11.64 20.09
N ARG A 290 -42.85 -11.20 18.93
CA ARG A 290 -42.01 -10.91 17.77
C ARG A 290 -40.99 -9.86 18.19
N ASN A 291 -39.71 -10.23 18.23
CA ASN A 291 -38.61 -9.25 18.24
C ASN A 291 -38.77 -8.38 16.98
N PRO A 292 -39.02 -7.05 17.10
CA PRO A 292 -38.98 -6.20 15.93
C PRO A 292 -37.56 -6.23 15.37
N ALA A 293 -37.48 -6.50 14.07
CA ALA A 293 -36.25 -6.54 13.30
C ALA A 293 -35.35 -5.34 13.67
N ALA A 294 -34.10 -5.65 14.05
CA ALA A 294 -33.11 -4.67 14.44
C ALA A 294 -33.07 -3.51 13.43
N SER A 295 -33.37 -2.30 13.92
CA SER A 295 -33.22 -1.06 13.14
C SER A 295 -31.86 -1.06 12.44
N PRO A 296 -31.78 -0.72 11.14
CA PRO A 296 -30.49 -0.59 10.47
C PRO A 296 -29.77 0.58 11.13
N ARG A 297 -28.85 0.28 12.06
CA ARG A 297 -28.00 1.29 12.69
C ARG A 297 -27.29 2.02 11.55
N ALA A 298 -27.52 3.32 11.42
CA ALA A 298 -26.89 4.13 10.38
C ALA A 298 -25.39 3.83 10.37
N LEU A 299 -24.87 3.40 9.22
CA LEU A 299 -23.48 2.96 9.08
C LEU A 299 -22.55 4.15 9.35
N ALA A 300 -22.02 4.25 10.57
CA ALA A 300 -20.99 5.22 10.88
C ALA A 300 -19.64 4.67 10.39
N TRP A 301 -19.22 5.06 9.18
CA TRP A 301 -17.97 4.57 8.55
C TRP A 301 -16.75 4.60 9.47
N ARG A 302 -16.66 5.58 10.38
CA ARG A 302 -15.60 5.68 11.40
C ARG A 302 -15.45 4.43 12.27
N ASP A 303 -16.53 3.68 12.46
CA ASP A 303 -16.57 2.46 13.28
C ASP A 303 -15.96 1.24 12.56
N PHE A 304 -15.81 1.33 11.23
CA PHE A 304 -15.30 0.27 10.36
C PHE A 304 -13.95 0.61 9.71
N LEU A 305 -13.41 1.80 9.98
CA LEU A 305 -12.14 2.26 9.43
C LEU A 305 -11.03 2.17 10.48
N GLY A 306 -9.88 1.67 10.05
CA GLY A 306 -8.66 1.60 10.85
C GLY A 306 -7.43 1.75 9.97
N VAL A 307 -6.27 1.95 10.60
CA VAL A 307 -5.00 2.18 9.89
C VAL A 307 -3.99 1.09 10.24
N ASN A 308 -3.36 0.50 9.22
CA ASN A 308 -2.17 -0.33 9.41
C ASN A 308 -0.99 0.60 9.75
N ALA A 309 -0.42 0.42 10.93
CA ALA A 309 0.45 1.39 11.58
C ALA A 309 1.75 0.74 12.06
N HIS A 310 2.85 1.15 11.43
CA HIS A 310 4.21 0.71 11.70
C HIS A 310 4.87 1.48 12.86
N PHE A 311 4.17 1.64 13.99
CA PHE A 311 4.60 2.55 15.06
C PHE A 311 5.97 2.21 15.66
N LEU A 312 6.31 0.94 15.77
CA LEU A 312 7.60 0.48 16.33
C LEU A 312 8.82 0.80 15.45
N TRP A 313 8.59 1.33 14.25
CA TRP A 313 9.64 1.79 13.32
C TRP A 313 9.98 3.27 13.45
N PHE A 314 9.23 4.00 14.26
CA PHE A 314 9.39 5.44 14.45
C PHE A 314 9.69 5.77 15.92
N ALA A 315 10.36 6.91 16.14
CA ALA A 315 10.54 7.44 17.48
C ALA A 315 9.18 7.79 18.13
N PRO A 316 9.06 7.75 19.48
CA PRO A 316 7.81 8.03 20.18
C PRO A 316 7.12 9.33 19.80
N GLU A 317 7.90 10.40 19.60
CA GLU A 317 7.40 11.70 19.19
C GLU A 317 6.70 11.64 17.84
N GLN A 318 7.24 10.84 16.91
CA GLN A 318 6.72 10.72 15.56
C GLN A 318 5.46 9.86 15.51
N TYR A 319 5.41 8.70 16.18
CA TYR A 319 4.17 7.91 16.19
C TYR A 319 3.06 8.59 16.99
N ARG A 320 3.35 9.35 18.05
CA ARG A 320 2.32 10.13 18.78
C ARG A 320 1.67 11.19 17.90
N ARG A 321 2.45 11.84 17.02
CA ARG A 321 1.89 12.74 15.99
C ARG A 321 0.97 11.99 15.03
N GLN A 322 1.33 10.79 14.61
CA GLN A 322 0.46 9.94 13.77
C GLN A 322 -0.85 9.60 14.51
N MET A 323 -0.78 9.17 15.78
CA MET A 323 -1.96 8.92 16.62
C MET A 323 -2.87 10.15 16.73
N ALA A 324 -2.30 11.33 16.96
CA ALA A 324 -3.07 12.58 17.00
C ALA A 324 -3.79 12.88 15.67
N MET A 325 -3.13 12.61 14.53
CA MET A 325 -3.75 12.74 13.20
C MET A 325 -4.89 11.74 13.00
N LEU A 326 -4.74 10.49 13.44
CA LEU A 326 -5.80 9.47 13.39
C LEU A 326 -7.04 9.91 14.16
N LYS A 327 -6.85 10.46 15.37
CA LYS A 327 -7.96 10.98 16.19
C LYS A 327 -8.65 12.17 15.54
N LYS A 328 -7.91 13.08 14.89
CA LYS A 328 -8.49 14.18 14.11
C LYS A 328 -9.36 13.70 12.95
N LEU A 329 -9.07 12.51 12.41
CA LEU A 329 -9.90 11.85 11.38
C LEU A 329 -11.10 11.09 11.97
N GLY A 330 -11.26 11.07 13.29
CA GLY A 330 -12.28 10.29 13.99
C GLY A 330 -12.03 8.78 13.98
N LEU A 331 -10.82 8.34 13.64
CA LEU A 331 -10.44 6.93 13.59
C LEU A 331 -9.99 6.46 14.97
N SER A 332 -10.37 5.23 15.31
CA SER A 332 -10.08 4.63 16.63
C SER A 332 -9.33 3.30 16.56
N TRP A 333 -9.20 2.69 15.38
CA TRP A 333 -8.55 1.39 15.20
C TRP A 333 -7.19 1.51 14.53
N VAL A 334 -6.20 0.82 15.10
CA VAL A 334 -4.88 0.63 14.51
C VAL A 334 -4.52 -0.85 14.45
N ARG A 335 -3.87 -1.27 13.37
CA ARG A 335 -3.26 -2.61 13.23
C ARG A 335 -1.75 -2.45 13.35
N VAL A 336 -1.11 -3.14 14.29
CA VAL A 336 0.30 -2.94 14.68
C VAL A 336 1.09 -4.22 14.49
N ASP A 337 2.18 -4.15 13.73
CA ASP A 337 3.12 -5.24 13.50
C ASP A 337 4.08 -5.42 14.68
N LEU A 338 4.20 -6.68 15.14
CA LEU A 338 5.19 -7.11 16.13
C LEU A 338 6.17 -8.07 15.47
N HIS A 339 7.36 -7.59 15.11
CA HIS A 339 8.40 -8.41 14.50
C HIS A 339 9.03 -9.36 15.53
N TRP A 340 8.71 -10.67 15.45
CA TRP A 340 9.11 -11.63 16.47
C TRP A 340 10.63 -11.77 16.57
N ASP A 341 11.33 -11.75 15.43
CA ASP A 341 12.79 -11.75 15.34
C ASP A 341 13.46 -10.60 16.10
N ARG A 342 12.77 -9.47 16.24
CA ARG A 342 13.27 -8.29 16.97
C ARG A 342 12.91 -8.29 18.44
N HIS A 343 11.71 -8.76 18.76
CA HIS A 343 11.25 -8.82 20.14
C HIS A 343 11.83 -10.00 20.92
N GLU A 344 12.22 -11.08 20.25
CA GLU A 344 12.85 -12.26 20.88
C GLU A 344 13.96 -12.79 19.96
N PRO A 345 15.09 -12.08 19.79
CA PRO A 345 16.16 -12.51 18.88
C PRO A 345 16.87 -13.79 19.34
N ARG A 346 16.83 -14.06 20.65
CA ARG A 346 17.30 -15.31 21.27
C ARG A 346 16.18 -15.83 22.17
N GLU A 347 16.05 -17.16 22.22
CA GLU A 347 14.97 -17.81 22.98
C GLU A 347 14.93 -17.31 24.42
N ASN A 348 13.76 -16.87 24.86
CA ASN A 348 13.48 -16.30 26.18
C ASN A 348 14.20 -14.98 26.51
N GLN A 349 14.91 -14.35 25.57
CA GLN A 349 15.55 -13.03 25.75
C GLN A 349 14.74 -11.93 25.08
N TRP A 350 13.73 -11.44 25.81
CA TRP A 350 12.74 -10.50 25.31
C TRP A 350 13.19 -9.04 25.32
N GLN A 351 12.94 -8.34 24.22
CA GLN A 351 13.12 -6.89 24.05
C GLN A 351 11.76 -6.20 23.90
N LEU A 352 11.10 -5.95 25.04
CA LEU A 352 9.72 -5.45 25.08
C LEU A 352 9.59 -3.96 25.47
N ALA A 353 10.67 -3.30 25.92
CA ALA A 353 10.60 -1.90 26.35
C ALA A 353 10.03 -0.91 25.30
N PRO A 354 10.29 -1.05 23.98
CA PRO A 354 9.60 -0.24 22.96
C PRO A 354 8.10 -0.54 22.87
N LEU A 355 7.72 -1.82 22.97
CA LEU A 355 6.33 -2.25 22.89
C LEU A 355 5.53 -1.85 24.14
N ASP A 356 6.15 -1.91 25.32
CA ASP A 356 5.55 -1.46 26.58
C ASP A 356 5.18 0.03 26.51
N ARG A 357 6.10 0.87 25.99
CA ARG A 357 5.85 2.29 25.76
C ARG A 357 4.72 2.53 24.76
N LEU A 358 4.73 1.80 23.63
CA LEU A 358 3.68 1.91 22.61
C LEU A 358 2.31 1.51 23.16
N ALA A 359 2.23 0.41 23.91
CA ALA A 359 0.98 -0.06 24.50
C ALA A 359 0.41 0.96 25.49
N ALA A 360 1.26 1.56 26.33
CA ALA A 360 0.85 2.65 27.22
C ALA A 360 0.34 3.88 26.46
N ASP A 361 1.02 4.29 25.39
CA ASP A 361 0.60 5.42 24.55
C ASP A 361 -0.76 5.14 23.85
N LEU A 362 -0.98 3.92 23.35
CA LEU A 362 -2.26 3.52 22.75
C LEU A 362 -3.41 3.59 23.76
N GLN A 363 -3.18 3.08 24.98
CA GLN A 363 -4.16 3.11 26.06
C GLN A 363 -4.46 4.55 26.51
N ALA A 364 -3.44 5.37 26.72
CA ALA A 364 -3.59 6.78 27.08
C ALA A 364 -4.40 7.55 26.02
N GLN A 365 -4.20 7.22 24.74
CA GLN A 365 -4.94 7.82 23.64
C GLN A 365 -6.33 7.22 23.40
N ARG A 366 -6.70 6.14 24.12
CA ARG A 366 -7.94 5.38 23.95
C ARG A 366 -8.10 4.83 22.54
N LEU A 367 -7.01 4.41 21.91
CA LEU A 367 -7.02 3.75 20.60
C LEU A 367 -7.21 2.24 20.79
N LYS A 368 -8.09 1.65 19.98
CA LYS A 368 -8.26 0.21 19.85
C LYS A 368 -7.17 -0.34 18.94
N SER A 369 -6.64 -1.51 19.28
CA SER A 369 -5.51 -2.09 18.55
C SER A 369 -5.73 -3.55 18.17
N VAL A 370 -5.24 -3.90 16.98
CA VAL A 370 -5.05 -5.27 16.52
C VAL A 370 -3.55 -5.54 16.46
N PHE A 371 -3.02 -6.40 17.32
CA PHE A 371 -1.61 -6.78 17.28
C PHE A 371 -1.43 -8.09 16.54
N TYR A 372 -0.35 -8.22 15.78
CA TYR A 372 -0.01 -9.46 15.09
C TYR A 372 1.50 -9.70 15.12
N LEU A 373 1.89 -10.96 15.29
CA LEU A 373 3.28 -11.37 15.14
C LEU A 373 3.63 -11.49 13.65
N VAL A 374 4.71 -10.82 13.25
CA VAL A 374 5.31 -10.92 11.93
C VAL A 374 6.45 -11.93 11.99
N GLY A 375 6.35 -12.96 11.15
CA GLY A 375 7.42 -13.92 10.95
C GLY A 375 7.76 -14.78 12.17
N SER A 376 8.90 -15.46 12.08
CA SER A 376 9.47 -16.25 13.16
C SER A 376 10.76 -15.63 13.71
N ALA A 377 10.96 -15.79 15.01
CA ALA A 377 12.27 -15.56 15.62
C ALA A 377 13.33 -16.54 15.09
N PRO A 378 14.63 -16.18 15.08
CA PRO A 378 15.70 -17.01 14.55
C PRO A 378 15.71 -18.45 15.10
N PHE A 379 15.53 -18.61 16.41
CA PHE A 379 15.52 -19.92 17.06
C PHE A 379 14.27 -20.75 16.74
N ALA A 380 13.15 -20.12 16.41
CA ALA A 380 11.88 -20.81 16.14
C ALA A 380 11.65 -21.10 14.65
N SER A 381 12.35 -20.39 13.77
CA SER A 381 12.16 -20.43 12.32
C SER A 381 12.43 -21.81 11.71
N SER A 382 11.67 -22.15 10.66
CA SER A 382 11.91 -23.32 9.81
C SER A 382 12.96 -23.10 8.71
N SER A 383 13.58 -21.92 8.68
CA SER A 383 14.79 -21.67 7.86
C SER A 383 15.89 -22.67 8.24
N SER A 384 16.57 -23.22 7.24
CA SER A 384 17.62 -24.23 7.42
C SER A 384 18.72 -24.05 6.38
N SER A 385 19.85 -24.75 6.54
CA SER A 385 20.93 -24.74 5.54
C SER A 385 20.46 -25.22 4.16
N LEU A 386 19.50 -26.14 4.11
CA LEU A 386 18.91 -26.66 2.87
C LEU A 386 17.93 -25.68 2.20
N LEU A 387 17.32 -24.78 2.98
CA LEU A 387 16.40 -23.75 2.49
C LEU A 387 16.73 -22.41 3.15
N PRO A 388 17.81 -21.74 2.71
CA PRO A 388 18.29 -20.54 3.38
C PRO A 388 17.40 -19.32 3.14
N GLY A 389 17.39 -18.45 4.14
CA GLY A 389 16.88 -17.09 4.04
C GLY A 389 16.55 -16.47 5.39
N PRO A 390 16.07 -15.22 5.38
CA PRO A 390 15.75 -14.49 6.61
C PRO A 390 14.71 -15.24 7.44
N SER A 391 14.99 -15.41 8.74
CA SER A 391 14.18 -16.25 9.64
C SER A 391 12.73 -15.78 9.77
N ASP A 392 12.51 -14.47 9.65
CA ASP A 392 11.21 -13.79 9.71
C ASP A 392 10.31 -14.10 8.50
N GLN A 393 10.85 -14.66 7.42
CA GLN A 393 10.07 -15.02 6.22
C GLN A 393 9.56 -16.47 6.24
N PHE A 394 10.01 -17.28 7.21
CA PHE A 394 9.64 -18.68 7.35
C PHE A 394 8.69 -18.89 8.52
N PRO A 395 7.73 -19.83 8.43
CA PRO A 395 6.89 -20.22 9.55
C PRO A 395 7.72 -20.88 10.67
N PRO A 396 7.19 -20.94 11.90
CA PRO A 396 7.87 -21.58 13.01
C PRO A 396 7.89 -23.11 12.80
N ARG A 397 8.96 -23.77 13.24
CA ARG A 397 9.09 -25.24 13.22
C ARG A 397 8.00 -25.91 14.06
N SER A 398 7.58 -25.25 15.14
CA SER A 398 6.52 -25.71 16.04
C SER A 398 5.42 -24.65 16.15
N PRO A 399 4.17 -24.99 15.77
CA PRO A 399 3.00 -24.16 16.05
C PRO A 399 2.80 -23.85 17.53
N GLN A 400 3.20 -24.76 18.42
CA GLN A 400 3.04 -24.63 19.87
C GLN A 400 3.96 -23.54 20.45
N VAL A 401 5.19 -23.43 19.95
CA VAL A 401 6.11 -22.35 20.34
C VAL A 401 5.48 -21.00 19.99
N PHE A 402 4.99 -20.82 18.76
CA PHE A 402 4.32 -19.59 18.35
C PHE A 402 3.08 -19.29 19.21
N ALA A 403 2.23 -20.29 19.45
CA ALA A 403 1.05 -20.16 20.28
C ALA A 403 1.38 -19.70 21.71
N SER A 404 2.41 -20.29 22.33
CA SER A 404 2.87 -19.91 23.67
C SER A 404 3.33 -18.45 23.76
N ARG A 405 3.98 -17.95 22.70
CA ARG A 405 4.52 -16.59 22.62
C ARG A 405 3.42 -15.56 22.40
N MET A 406 2.47 -15.87 21.52
CA MET A 406 1.25 -15.07 21.36
C MET A 406 0.46 -15.00 22.67
N ALA A 407 0.31 -16.11 23.39
CA ALA A 407 -0.36 -16.14 24.69
C ALA A 407 0.37 -15.32 25.75
N LEU A 408 1.70 -15.38 25.81
CA LEU A 408 2.53 -14.57 26.71
C LEU A 408 2.32 -13.07 26.46
N LEU A 409 2.36 -12.65 25.20
CA LEU A 409 2.15 -11.25 24.82
C LEU A 409 0.71 -10.81 25.12
N ALA A 410 -0.28 -11.64 24.81
CA ALA A 410 -1.68 -11.35 25.12
C ALA A 410 -1.94 -11.18 26.62
N LYS A 411 -1.30 -12.01 27.46
CA LYS A 411 -1.36 -11.88 28.92
C LYS A 411 -0.67 -10.59 29.42
N ARG A 412 0.47 -10.22 28.82
CA ARG A 412 1.21 -9.00 29.19
C ARG A 412 0.48 -7.71 28.77
N TYR A 413 -0.24 -7.73 27.65
CA TYR A 413 -0.89 -6.55 27.08
C TYR A 413 -2.43 -6.71 27.04
N PRO A 414 -3.11 -6.70 28.20
CA PRO A 414 -4.56 -6.92 28.27
C PRO A 414 -5.38 -5.79 27.63
N ALA A 415 -4.79 -4.62 27.40
CA ALA A 415 -5.44 -3.49 26.72
C ALA A 415 -5.58 -3.68 25.20
N VAL A 416 -4.92 -4.69 24.61
CA VAL A 416 -5.00 -4.97 23.18
C VAL A 416 -6.40 -5.50 22.83
N SER A 417 -7.05 -4.84 21.88
CA SER A 417 -8.45 -5.12 21.54
C SER A 417 -8.62 -6.41 20.74
N ALA A 418 -7.66 -6.73 19.86
CA ALA A 418 -7.63 -8.01 19.17
C ALA A 418 -6.23 -8.52 18.83
N TRP A 419 -6.09 -9.83 18.68
CA TRP A 419 -4.85 -10.50 18.27
C TRP A 419 -5.05 -11.22 16.93
N GLN A 420 -4.24 -10.88 15.93
CA GLN A 420 -4.23 -11.57 14.65
C GLN A 420 -3.09 -12.59 14.61
N VAL A 421 -3.42 -13.82 14.20
CA VAL A 421 -2.45 -14.89 13.99
C VAL A 421 -1.79 -14.72 12.63
N TRP A 422 -0.49 -14.38 12.66
CA TRP A 422 0.40 -14.27 11.50
C TRP A 422 0.11 -13.09 10.54
N ASN A 423 1.14 -12.62 9.84
CA ASN A 423 0.99 -11.62 8.78
C ASN A 423 0.93 -12.27 7.39
N GLU A 424 -0.14 -12.00 6.63
CA GLU A 424 -0.23 -12.24 5.18
C GLU A 424 0.35 -13.61 4.73
N PRO A 425 -0.11 -14.75 5.31
CA PRO A 425 0.47 -16.08 5.05
C PRO A 425 0.35 -16.53 3.58
N ASN A 426 -0.46 -15.83 2.79
CA ASN A 426 -0.66 -16.06 1.37
C ASN A 426 0.47 -15.49 0.49
N LEU A 427 1.37 -14.65 1.02
CA LEU A 427 2.48 -14.07 0.27
C LEU A 427 3.79 -14.83 0.56
N PRO A 428 4.58 -15.19 -0.46
CA PRO A 428 5.87 -15.87 -0.26
C PRO A 428 6.86 -15.09 0.62
N ALA A 429 6.75 -13.76 0.68
CA ALA A 429 7.58 -12.93 1.54
C ALA A 429 7.31 -13.15 3.05
N TYR A 430 6.15 -13.71 3.40
CA TYR A 430 5.73 -13.95 4.78
C TYR A 430 5.41 -15.43 5.05
N TRP A 431 5.62 -16.31 4.07
CA TRP A 431 5.46 -17.75 4.21
C TRP A 431 6.32 -18.50 3.19
N ARG A 432 7.60 -18.69 3.50
CA ARG A 432 8.55 -19.46 2.69
C ARG A 432 8.52 -20.96 3.02
N PRO A 433 8.90 -21.83 2.07
CA PRO A 433 9.28 -21.52 0.68
C PRO A 433 8.09 -21.17 -0.21
N LEU A 434 6.91 -21.71 0.10
CA LEU A 434 5.64 -21.43 -0.58
C LEU A 434 4.51 -21.32 0.45
N PRO A 435 3.52 -20.44 0.22
CA PRO A 435 2.33 -20.35 1.05
C PRO A 435 1.65 -21.71 1.26
N SER A 436 1.32 -22.06 2.50
CA SER A 436 0.72 -23.35 2.88
C SER A 436 -0.57 -23.14 3.68
N PRO A 437 -1.77 -23.41 3.11
CA PRO A 437 -3.03 -23.35 3.84
C PRO A 437 -3.04 -24.29 5.05
N ASP A 438 -2.54 -25.52 4.88
CA ASP A 438 -2.50 -26.53 5.95
C ASP A 438 -1.53 -26.12 7.07
N GLY A 439 -0.37 -25.58 6.70
CA GLY A 439 0.59 -25.06 7.67
C GLY A 439 0.02 -23.91 8.48
N TYR A 440 -0.69 -22.98 7.84
CA TYR A 440 -1.39 -21.90 8.53
C TYR A 440 -2.56 -22.41 9.38
N GLY A 441 -3.29 -23.43 8.90
CA GLY A 441 -4.36 -24.09 9.65
C GLY A 441 -3.87 -24.70 10.97
N LYS A 442 -2.73 -25.41 10.94
CA LYS A 442 -2.07 -25.94 12.15
C LYS A 442 -1.65 -24.83 13.12
N LEU A 443 -1.13 -23.72 12.59
CA LEU A 443 -0.75 -22.56 13.40
C LEU A 443 -1.96 -21.93 14.10
N LEU A 444 -3.07 -21.75 13.37
CA LEU A 444 -4.32 -21.25 13.92
C LEU A 444 -4.90 -22.18 14.99
N GLN A 445 -4.95 -23.49 14.73
CA GLN A 445 -5.47 -24.50 15.65
C GLN A 445 -4.70 -24.53 16.98
N ALA A 446 -3.38 -24.31 16.95
CA ALA A 446 -2.58 -24.19 18.16
C ALA A 446 -2.76 -22.84 18.88
N THR A 447 -2.84 -21.73 18.12
CA THR A 447 -2.77 -20.38 18.68
C THR A 447 -4.10 -19.89 19.24
N VAL A 448 -5.23 -20.19 18.60
CA VAL A 448 -6.55 -19.70 19.01
C VAL A 448 -6.93 -20.16 20.43
N PRO A 449 -6.80 -21.46 20.80
CA PRO A 449 -7.08 -21.89 22.17
C PRO A 449 -6.18 -21.21 23.20
N ALA A 450 -4.88 -21.06 22.89
CA ALA A 450 -3.92 -20.41 23.78
C ALA A 450 -4.26 -18.93 24.02
N LEU A 451 -4.68 -18.21 22.97
CA LEU A 451 -5.16 -16.83 23.10
C LEU A 451 -6.45 -16.71 23.90
N ARG A 452 -7.43 -17.61 23.68
CA ARG A 452 -8.68 -17.65 24.47
C ARG A 452 -8.41 -17.82 25.96
N GLN A 453 -7.45 -18.66 26.30
CA GLN A 453 -7.09 -18.91 27.70
C GLN A 453 -6.34 -17.72 28.31
N ALA A 454 -5.42 -17.10 27.57
CA ALA A 454 -4.57 -16.02 28.07
C ALA A 454 -5.27 -14.65 28.11
N ALA A 455 -6.19 -14.39 27.18
CA ALA A 455 -6.88 -13.10 27.02
C ALA A 455 -8.37 -13.30 26.63
N PRO A 456 -9.22 -13.81 27.54
CA PRO A 456 -10.62 -14.14 27.24
C PRO A 456 -11.48 -12.92 26.85
N ALA A 457 -11.08 -11.71 27.25
CA ALA A 457 -11.77 -10.46 26.92
C ALA A 457 -11.38 -9.88 25.54
N SER A 458 -10.28 -10.35 24.94
CA SER A 458 -9.81 -9.86 23.64
C SER A 458 -10.47 -10.65 22.50
N ARG A 459 -10.69 -9.96 21.37
CA ARG A 459 -11.14 -10.63 20.12
C ARG A 459 -9.92 -11.26 19.42
N TRP A 460 -10.09 -12.32 18.65
CA TRP A 460 -9.00 -12.99 17.93
C TRP A 460 -9.50 -13.57 16.62
#